data_AF-A0A2G5IWI7-F1
#
_entry.id   AF-A0A2G5IWI7-F1
#
_cell.length_a   1.000
_cell.length_b   1.000
_cell.length_c   1.000
_cell.angle_alpha   90.00
_cell.angle_beta   90.00
_cell.angle_gamma   90.00
#
_symmetry.space_group_name_H-M   'P 1'
#
loop_
_entity.id
_entity.type
_entity.pdbx_description
1 polymer ?
#
loop_
_entity_poly.entity_id
_entity_poly.type
_entity_poly.pdbx_seq_one_letter_code
_entity_poly.pdbx_strand_id
1 'polypeptide(L)'
;MGPPRYVLLSYDAEAEFNGEDGYEETWATCADTENLFGDPPRPARGRYELLGCAVEGELSTALARARAEGSAPLGSFALETLDKKGERVDWWPWHLEDVRILGDRPCARDLSLRDITVEASESEDNGSDYPQCPPLSPGYRLLSAEEAPWGTCRDLAHVRHAPQPEPTEPPVRLLGCSPSGALQVALNAGEEVLGHAKVLRLDAHGRTVQPAVEGELTAWIPSARGTGLIDLTLEPWSERPPTGAAEVWDLWWKGRPSVPNLWARCGPEGREFWLSTALENRLHGRPDDPSGAVYHLDGRHITDERGFFCASGEAVNGPGGYFGCGLDALNDCLRGRWGAEPPFTLVWHDADLARTCLGVTPHAGYRPLTFEELLGFLAERRVDVRLA
;
A
#
# COMPACT_ATOMS: atom_id res chain seq x y z
N MET A 1 -6.37 -24.19 26.12
CA MET A 1 -6.56 -23.21 25.04
C MET A 1 -5.55 -22.10 25.26
N GLY A 2 -4.85 -21.64 24.23
CA GLY A 2 -4.00 -20.45 24.36
C GLY A 2 -4.84 -19.19 24.61
N PRO A 3 -4.23 -18.05 24.97
CA PRO A 3 -4.94 -16.78 25.02
C PRO A 3 -5.54 -16.44 23.64
N PRO A 4 -6.67 -15.72 23.59
CA PRO A 4 -7.29 -15.32 22.34
C PRO A 4 -6.34 -14.42 21.53
N ARG A 5 -6.38 -14.58 20.20
CA ARG A 5 -5.59 -13.77 19.28
C ARG A 5 -6.42 -12.67 18.62
N TYR A 6 -7.74 -12.79 18.68
CA TYR A 6 -8.65 -11.86 18.02
C TYR A 6 -9.83 -11.53 18.93
N VAL A 7 -10.34 -10.31 18.81
CA VAL A 7 -11.61 -9.89 19.39
C VAL A 7 -12.53 -9.42 18.26
N LEU A 8 -13.80 -9.77 18.38
CA LEU A 8 -14.86 -9.29 17.51
C LEU A 8 -15.66 -8.24 18.26
N LEU A 9 -15.81 -7.07 17.63
CA LEU A 9 -16.64 -5.99 18.12
C LEU A 9 -17.86 -5.83 17.19
N SER A 10 -18.98 -5.39 17.76
CA SER A 10 -20.12 -4.93 16.95
C SER A 10 -19.69 -3.78 16.06
N TYR A 11 -20.10 -3.82 14.80
CA TYR A 11 -19.83 -2.74 13.85
C TYR A 11 -21.12 -1.97 13.55
N ASP A 12 -21.10 -0.66 13.78
CA ASP A 12 -22.19 0.25 13.42
C ASP A 12 -21.73 1.18 12.29
N ALA A 13 -22.10 0.83 11.06
CA ALA A 13 -21.72 1.55 9.86
C ALA A 13 -22.23 3.00 9.84
N GLU A 14 -23.40 3.27 10.44
CA GLU A 14 -23.98 4.61 10.46
C GLU A 14 -23.26 5.51 11.46
N ALA A 15 -22.90 4.97 12.63
CA ALA A 15 -22.13 5.72 13.63
C ALA A 15 -20.73 6.10 13.11
N GLU A 16 -20.03 5.16 12.48
CA GLU A 16 -18.70 5.40 11.93
C GLU A 16 -18.72 6.40 10.76
N PHE A 17 -19.71 6.30 9.86
CA PHE A 17 -19.91 7.28 8.78
C PHE A 17 -20.17 8.70 9.31
N ASN A 18 -20.89 8.82 10.43
CA ASN A 18 -21.21 10.10 11.05
C ASN A 18 -20.11 10.65 11.98
N GLY A 19 -19.01 9.90 12.17
CA GLY A 19 -17.94 10.26 13.12
C GLY A 19 -18.41 10.28 14.56
N GLU A 20 -19.47 9.53 14.88
CA GLU A 20 -19.94 9.33 16.24
C GLU A 20 -19.14 8.17 16.86
N ASP A 21 -18.78 8.28 18.14
CA ASP A 21 -18.24 7.16 18.90
C ASP A 21 -19.36 6.12 19.07
N GLY A 22 -19.55 5.28 18.06
CA GLY A 22 -20.49 4.16 18.09
C GLY A 22 -20.19 3.27 19.30
N TYR A 23 -21.25 2.74 19.91
CA TYR A 23 -21.08 1.76 20.98
C TYR A 23 -20.52 0.46 20.40
N GLU A 24 -19.22 0.21 20.57
CA GLU A 24 -18.58 -1.06 20.22
C GLU A 24 -18.73 -2.07 21.38
N GLU A 25 -19.63 -3.04 21.23
CA GLU A 25 -19.78 -4.16 22.15
C GLU A 25 -18.83 -5.31 21.77
N THR A 26 -18.16 -5.92 22.75
CA THR A 26 -17.44 -7.17 22.50
C THR A 26 -18.40 -8.33 22.26
N TRP A 27 -18.39 -8.85 21.04
CA TRP A 27 -19.21 -9.99 20.61
C TRP A 27 -18.55 -11.33 20.80
N ALA A 28 -17.23 -11.43 20.60
CA ALA A 28 -16.50 -12.67 20.86
C ALA A 28 -15.00 -12.45 21.05
N THR A 29 -14.34 -13.40 21.68
CA THR A 29 -12.88 -13.56 21.60
C THR A 29 -12.55 -14.87 20.92
N CYS A 30 -11.67 -14.85 19.92
CA CYS A 30 -11.35 -16.00 19.08
C CYS A 30 -9.88 -16.39 19.21
N ALA A 31 -9.62 -17.70 19.16
CA ALA A 31 -8.29 -18.24 19.35
C ALA A 31 -7.40 -18.09 18.10
N ASP A 32 -8.00 -18.14 16.90
CA ASP A 32 -7.26 -18.22 15.65
C ASP A 32 -8.13 -17.87 14.44
N THR A 33 -7.53 -17.84 13.25
CA THR A 33 -8.23 -17.58 11.98
C THR A 33 -7.74 -18.44 10.82
N GLU A 34 -8.61 -18.77 9.88
CA GLU A 34 -8.27 -19.29 8.55
C GLU A 34 -8.64 -18.26 7.48
N ASN A 35 -7.85 -18.18 6.42
CA ASN A 35 -8.04 -17.28 5.27
C ASN A 35 -8.04 -15.78 5.62
N LEU A 36 -7.55 -15.37 6.80
CA LEU A 36 -7.53 -13.96 7.17
C LEU A 36 -6.61 -13.12 6.28
N PHE A 37 -5.45 -13.67 5.91
CA PHE A 37 -4.46 -12.98 5.11
C PHE A 37 -4.72 -13.21 3.63
N GLY A 38 -4.59 -12.15 2.83
CA GLY A 38 -4.70 -12.19 1.38
C GLY A 38 -4.00 -10.98 0.79
N ASP A 39 -3.13 -11.21 -0.19
CA ASP A 39 -2.54 -10.10 -0.95
C ASP A 39 -3.60 -9.61 -1.96
N PRO A 40 -3.73 -8.29 -2.16
CA PRO A 40 -4.69 -7.76 -3.12
C PRO A 40 -4.45 -8.39 -4.50
N PRO A 41 -5.53 -8.67 -5.27
CA PRO A 41 -5.38 -9.23 -6.59
C PRO A 41 -4.50 -8.30 -7.42
N ARG A 42 -3.58 -8.87 -8.20
CA ARG A 42 -2.75 -8.04 -9.08
C ARG A 42 -3.66 -7.27 -10.03
N PRO A 43 -3.41 -5.97 -10.25
CA PRO A 43 -4.20 -5.19 -11.19
C PRO A 43 -4.31 -5.90 -12.53
N ALA A 44 -5.52 -5.95 -13.07
CA ALA A 44 -5.77 -6.59 -14.35
C ALA A 44 -5.00 -5.84 -15.44
N ARG A 45 -4.14 -6.56 -16.17
CA ARG A 45 -3.35 -5.95 -17.25
C ARG A 45 -4.17 -5.95 -18.54
N GLY A 46 -4.45 -4.76 -19.05
CA GLY A 46 -5.08 -4.53 -20.34
C GLY A 46 -4.06 -4.43 -21.47
N ARG A 47 -4.50 -4.71 -22.70
CA ARG A 47 -3.72 -4.43 -23.91
C ARG A 47 -4.24 -3.15 -24.56
N TYR A 48 -3.35 -2.19 -24.76
CA TYR A 48 -3.66 -0.90 -25.36
C TYR A 48 -2.88 -0.71 -26.65
N GLU A 49 -3.53 -0.08 -27.62
CA GLU A 49 -2.92 0.36 -28.87
C GLU A 49 -2.92 1.89 -28.87
N LEU A 50 -1.74 2.48 -28.75
CA LEU A 50 -1.52 3.91 -28.92
C LEU A 50 -1.38 4.19 -30.42
N LEU A 51 -2.26 5.01 -30.99
CA LEU A 51 -2.40 5.15 -32.44
C LEU A 51 -1.79 6.46 -32.94
N GLY A 52 -1.04 6.38 -34.05
CA GLY A 52 -0.48 7.56 -34.71
C GLY A 52 0.43 8.38 -33.80
N CYS A 53 1.39 7.73 -33.16
CA CYS A 53 2.32 8.34 -32.22
C CYS A 53 3.55 8.94 -32.91
N ALA A 54 3.85 10.20 -32.56
CA ALA A 54 5.16 10.80 -32.73
C ALA A 54 5.96 10.51 -31.45
N VAL A 55 7.02 9.72 -31.58
CA VAL A 55 7.76 9.16 -30.44
C VAL A 55 9.00 9.99 -30.12
N GLU A 56 9.21 10.28 -28.84
CA GLU A 56 10.34 11.06 -28.35
C GLU A 56 10.94 10.43 -27.08
N GLY A 57 12.13 10.87 -26.69
CA GLY A 57 12.74 10.51 -25.41
C GLY A 57 12.88 9.00 -25.14
N GLU A 58 12.54 8.60 -23.91
CA GLU A 58 12.70 7.22 -23.44
C GLU A 58 11.79 6.21 -24.17
N LEU A 59 10.61 6.66 -24.64
CA LEU A 59 9.72 5.82 -25.43
C LEU A 59 10.40 5.31 -26.70
N SER A 60 11.20 6.15 -27.36
CA SER A 60 11.98 5.76 -28.54
C SER A 60 13.01 4.66 -28.22
N THR A 61 13.68 4.79 -27.07
CA THR A 61 14.67 3.82 -26.60
C THR A 61 14.02 2.49 -26.23
N ALA A 62 12.90 2.54 -25.52
CA ALA A 62 12.14 1.35 -25.14
C ALA A 62 11.57 0.62 -26.37
N LEU A 63 11.12 1.35 -27.40
CA LEU A 63 10.70 0.77 -28.67
C LEU A 63 11.83 0.03 -29.39
N ALA A 64 13.03 0.64 -29.45
CA ALA A 64 14.19 0.00 -30.06
C ALA A 64 14.54 -1.32 -29.33
N ARG A 65 14.49 -1.29 -27.99
CA ARG A 65 14.69 -2.48 -27.15
C ARG A 65 13.61 -3.54 -27.38
N ALA A 66 12.34 -3.15 -27.43
CA ALA A 66 11.23 -4.09 -27.65
C ALA A 66 11.35 -4.80 -29.00
N ARG A 67 11.80 -4.12 -30.06
CA ARG A 67 12.06 -4.76 -31.37
C ARG A 67 13.21 -5.77 -31.32
N ALA A 68 14.23 -5.52 -30.49
CA ALA A 68 15.38 -6.40 -30.37
C ALA A 68 15.10 -7.62 -29.46
N GLU A 69 14.38 -7.41 -28.36
CA GLU A 69 14.19 -8.38 -27.28
C GLU A 69 12.78 -9.00 -27.25
N GLY A 70 11.86 -8.54 -28.10
CA GLY A 70 10.46 -8.95 -28.17
C GLY A 70 9.53 -8.21 -27.22
N SER A 71 10.05 -7.54 -26.18
CA SER A 71 9.31 -6.61 -25.34
C SER A 71 10.26 -5.70 -24.56
N ALA A 72 9.79 -4.56 -24.06
CA ALA A 72 10.57 -3.69 -23.18
C ALA A 72 9.72 -3.09 -22.06
N PRO A 73 10.23 -3.02 -20.82
CA PRO A 73 9.58 -2.23 -19.77
C PRO A 73 9.68 -0.73 -20.09
N LEU A 74 8.62 0.01 -19.78
CA LEU A 74 8.57 1.47 -19.91
C LEU A 74 8.27 2.17 -18.56
N GLY A 75 7.68 1.47 -17.58
CA GLY A 75 7.31 2.06 -16.28
C GLY A 75 5.86 2.57 -16.32
N SER A 76 5.58 3.75 -15.78
CA SER A 76 4.24 4.37 -15.89
C SER A 76 4.26 5.58 -16.82
N PHE A 77 3.11 5.88 -17.45
CA PHE A 77 2.92 7.13 -18.17
C PHE A 77 1.51 7.68 -18.01
N ALA A 78 1.41 9.00 -18.10
CA ALA A 78 0.16 9.73 -18.12
C ALA A 78 -0.22 10.10 -19.56
N LEU A 79 -1.51 10.01 -19.87
CA LEU A 79 -2.15 10.47 -21.09
C LEU A 79 -2.87 11.77 -20.77
N GLU A 80 -2.25 12.87 -21.18
CA GLU A 80 -2.85 14.19 -21.06
C GLU A 80 -3.72 14.47 -22.29
N THR A 81 -5.02 14.58 -22.08
CA THR A 81 -6.00 14.91 -23.12
C THR A 81 -5.83 16.34 -23.61
N LEU A 82 -5.73 16.52 -24.92
CA LEU A 82 -5.58 17.83 -25.55
C LEU A 82 -6.90 18.32 -26.15
N ASP A 83 -7.10 19.64 -26.17
CA ASP A 83 -8.22 20.29 -26.83
C ASP A 83 -7.91 20.55 -28.32
N LYS A 84 -8.85 21.17 -29.05
CA LYS A 84 -8.66 21.51 -30.47
C LYS A 84 -7.50 22.46 -30.76
N LYS A 85 -6.97 23.17 -29.76
CA LYS A 85 -5.80 24.05 -29.87
C LYS A 85 -4.50 23.35 -29.43
N GLY A 86 -4.58 22.13 -28.90
CA GLY A 86 -3.44 21.42 -28.31
C GLY A 86 -3.15 21.80 -26.86
N GLU A 87 -4.10 22.47 -26.19
CA GLU A 87 -4.01 22.83 -24.76
C GLU A 87 -4.58 21.70 -23.89
N ARG A 88 -4.05 21.55 -22.67
CA ARG A 88 -4.53 20.53 -21.72
C ARG A 88 -6.00 20.76 -21.36
N VAL A 89 -6.79 19.69 -21.39
CA VAL A 89 -8.21 19.71 -21.00
C VAL A 89 -8.39 19.26 -19.57
N ASP A 90 -7.77 18.15 -19.19
CA ASP A 90 -8.01 17.50 -17.91
C ASP A 90 -7.08 18.06 -16.83
N TRP A 91 -7.62 18.27 -15.64
CA TRP A 91 -6.83 18.67 -14.47
C TRP A 91 -5.95 17.53 -13.96
N TRP A 92 -6.39 16.29 -14.18
CA TRP A 92 -5.67 15.07 -13.86
C TRP A 92 -5.55 14.22 -15.12
N PRO A 93 -4.33 13.94 -15.61
CA PRO A 93 -4.16 13.08 -16.78
C PRO A 93 -4.53 11.62 -16.43
N TRP A 94 -4.77 10.81 -17.46
CA TRP A 94 -5.15 9.41 -17.27
C TRP A 94 -3.91 8.51 -17.28
N HIS A 95 -3.73 7.67 -16.28
CA HIS A 95 -2.49 6.96 -16.01
C HIS A 95 -2.58 5.47 -16.36
N LEU A 96 -1.50 4.99 -16.99
CA LEU A 96 -1.19 3.58 -17.13
C LEU A 96 0.07 3.25 -16.33
N GLU A 97 0.00 2.16 -15.60
CA GLU A 97 1.06 1.64 -14.74
C GLU A 97 1.60 0.32 -15.28
N ASP A 98 2.79 -0.05 -14.81
CA ASP A 98 3.49 -1.27 -15.19
C ASP A 98 3.63 -1.47 -16.70
N VAL A 99 3.74 -0.39 -17.47
CA VAL A 99 3.68 -0.42 -18.93
C VAL A 99 4.83 -1.23 -19.50
N ARG A 100 4.45 -2.19 -20.36
CA ARG A 100 5.36 -2.97 -21.18
C ARG A 100 5.04 -2.78 -22.65
N ILE A 101 6.02 -2.37 -23.42
CA ILE A 101 5.92 -2.29 -24.87
C ILE A 101 6.03 -3.70 -25.44
N LEU A 102 5.02 -4.10 -26.22
CA LEU A 102 4.99 -5.37 -26.94
C LEU A 102 5.50 -5.23 -28.37
N GLY A 103 5.40 -4.04 -28.95
CA GLY A 103 5.93 -3.75 -30.27
C GLY A 103 5.28 -2.52 -30.89
N ASP A 104 5.66 -2.23 -32.13
CA ASP A 104 5.07 -1.14 -32.90
C ASP A 104 5.04 -1.45 -34.40
N ARG A 105 4.23 -0.69 -35.13
CA ARG A 105 4.13 -0.72 -36.59
C ARG A 105 4.00 0.69 -37.16
N PRO A 106 4.38 0.95 -38.42
CA PRO A 106 4.08 2.21 -39.07
C PRO A 106 2.56 2.47 -39.07
N CYS A 107 2.14 3.69 -38.74
CA CYS A 107 0.74 4.06 -38.75
C CYS A 107 0.21 4.07 -40.18
N ALA A 108 -0.91 3.39 -40.43
CA ALA A 108 -1.44 3.22 -41.78
C ALA A 108 -1.87 4.54 -42.45
N ARG A 109 -2.21 5.55 -41.65
CA ARG A 109 -2.66 6.88 -42.14
C ARG A 109 -1.50 7.85 -42.35
N ASP A 110 -0.35 7.60 -41.74
CA ASP A 110 0.81 8.49 -41.75
C ASP A 110 2.07 7.69 -41.40
N LEU A 111 2.88 7.37 -42.42
CA LEU A 111 4.06 6.51 -42.25
C LEU A 111 5.19 7.17 -41.43
N SER A 112 5.09 8.48 -41.12
CA SER A 112 6.01 9.14 -40.20
C SER A 112 5.70 8.81 -38.73
N LEU A 113 4.51 8.28 -38.44
CA LEU A 113 4.03 7.97 -37.10
C LEU A 113 4.00 6.45 -36.85
N ARG A 114 3.89 6.08 -35.57
CA ARG A 114 3.85 4.68 -35.13
C ARG A 114 2.55 4.35 -34.43
N ASP A 115 1.99 3.18 -34.69
CA ASP A 115 1.01 2.57 -33.79
C ASP A 115 1.79 1.65 -32.84
N ILE A 116 1.63 1.85 -31.53
CA ILE A 116 2.40 1.17 -30.48
C ILE A 116 1.46 0.30 -29.66
N THR A 117 1.81 -0.97 -29.51
CA THR A 117 1.11 -1.89 -28.64
C THR A 117 1.78 -1.93 -27.28
N VAL A 118 1.00 -1.69 -26.22
CA VAL A 118 1.44 -1.83 -24.83
C VAL A 118 0.53 -2.78 -24.05
N GLU A 119 1.10 -3.39 -23.01
CA GLU A 119 0.38 -4.08 -21.96
C GLU A 119 0.62 -3.33 -20.65
N ALA A 120 -0.44 -2.97 -19.94
CA ALA A 120 -0.37 -2.08 -18.78
C ALA A 120 -1.55 -2.33 -17.83
N SER A 121 -1.43 -1.85 -16.59
CA SER A 121 -2.53 -1.78 -15.62
C SER A 121 -3.10 -0.37 -15.62
N GLU A 122 -4.42 -0.22 -15.44
CA GLU A 122 -5.02 1.11 -15.22
C GLU A 122 -4.77 1.53 -13.77
N SER A 123 -4.37 2.79 -13.55
CA SER A 123 -4.23 3.33 -12.20
C SER A 123 -5.59 3.47 -11.54
N GLU A 124 -5.68 3.12 -10.25
CA GLU A 124 -6.91 3.29 -9.44
C GLU A 124 -7.25 4.77 -9.21
N ASP A 125 -6.26 5.67 -9.32
CA ASP A 125 -6.43 7.12 -9.20
C ASP A 125 -7.05 7.77 -10.44
N ASN A 126 -7.34 6.99 -11.48
CA ASN A 126 -7.99 7.51 -12.68
C ASN A 126 -9.44 7.92 -12.37
N GLY A 127 -9.73 9.21 -12.49
CA GLY A 127 -11.09 9.73 -12.29
C GLY A 127 -12.14 9.28 -13.32
N SER A 128 -11.76 8.46 -14.31
CA SER A 128 -12.67 7.88 -15.30
C SER A 128 -12.11 6.58 -15.89
N ASP A 129 -13.01 5.66 -16.27
CA ASP A 129 -12.66 4.38 -16.90
C ASP A 129 -11.92 4.51 -18.26
N TYR A 130 -12.03 5.66 -18.92
CA TYR A 130 -11.41 5.85 -20.23
C TYR A 130 -11.25 7.32 -20.60
N PRO A 131 -10.06 7.76 -21.06
CA PRO A 131 -9.81 9.16 -21.39
C PRO A 131 -10.55 9.53 -22.68
N GLN A 132 -11.49 10.47 -22.58
CA GLN A 132 -12.32 10.89 -23.71
C GLN A 132 -11.61 11.97 -24.54
N CYS A 133 -11.28 11.65 -25.79
CA CYS A 133 -10.70 12.62 -26.72
C CYS A 133 -11.77 13.59 -27.25
N PRO A 134 -11.69 14.91 -26.99
CA PRO A 134 -12.68 15.85 -27.47
C PRO A 134 -12.72 15.95 -28.99
N PRO A 135 -13.84 16.37 -29.59
CA PRO A 135 -13.92 16.58 -31.03
C PRO A 135 -12.85 17.55 -31.53
N LEU A 136 -12.19 17.19 -32.65
CA LEU A 136 -11.10 17.96 -33.28
C LEU A 136 -9.81 18.06 -32.44
N SER A 137 -9.70 17.29 -31.35
CA SER A 137 -8.46 17.17 -30.60
C SER A 137 -7.35 16.53 -31.46
N PRO A 138 -6.08 16.96 -31.30
CA PRO A 138 -4.93 16.27 -31.87
C PRO A 138 -4.61 14.94 -31.16
N GLY A 139 -5.29 14.61 -30.06
CA GLY A 139 -5.13 13.38 -29.29
C GLY A 139 -4.58 13.62 -27.89
N TYR A 140 -3.58 12.83 -27.52
CA TYR A 140 -2.99 12.78 -26.20
C TYR A 140 -1.51 13.16 -26.23
N ARG A 141 -1.04 13.85 -25.19
CA ARG A 141 0.39 13.97 -24.88
C ARG A 141 0.77 12.90 -23.88
N LEU A 142 1.84 12.15 -24.18
CA LEU A 142 2.36 11.14 -23.28
C LEU A 142 3.41 11.78 -22.38
N LEU A 143 3.22 11.63 -21.08
CA LEU A 143 4.10 12.18 -20.05
C LEU A 143 4.63 11.04 -19.18
N SER A 144 5.92 11.06 -18.85
CA SER A 144 6.49 10.19 -17.81
C SER A 144 5.85 10.48 -16.45
N ALA A 145 6.11 9.63 -15.45
CA ALA A 145 5.84 9.94 -14.05
C ALA A 145 6.42 11.29 -13.57
N GLU A 146 7.56 11.72 -14.12
CA GLU A 146 8.22 13.00 -13.81
C GLU A 146 7.74 14.16 -14.73
N GLU A 147 6.57 14.01 -15.38
CA GLU A 147 5.98 14.97 -16.33
C GLU A 147 6.85 15.30 -17.57
N ALA A 148 7.92 14.54 -17.83
CA ALA A 148 8.71 14.68 -19.05
C ALA A 148 7.94 14.17 -20.28
N PRO A 149 7.93 14.89 -21.41
CA PRO A 149 7.20 14.47 -22.61
C PRO A 149 7.88 13.28 -23.30
N TRP A 150 7.09 12.25 -23.61
CA TRP A 150 7.50 11.06 -24.39
C TRP A 150 6.94 11.05 -25.81
N GLY A 151 6.18 12.09 -26.16
CA GLY A 151 5.62 12.30 -27.48
C GLY A 151 4.12 12.55 -27.46
N THR A 152 3.49 12.39 -28.62
CA THR A 152 2.04 12.60 -28.79
C THR A 152 1.44 11.46 -29.59
N CYS A 153 0.25 11.01 -29.22
CA CYS A 153 -0.51 10.00 -29.97
C CYS A 153 -1.87 10.58 -30.36
N ARG A 154 -2.36 10.22 -31.55
CA ARG A 154 -3.64 10.72 -32.05
C ARG A 154 -4.84 10.11 -31.33
N ASP A 155 -4.70 8.86 -30.89
CA ASP A 155 -5.78 8.13 -30.28
C ASP A 155 -5.26 6.99 -29.39
N LEU A 156 -6.13 6.44 -28.56
CA LEU A 156 -5.92 5.25 -27.74
C LEU A 156 -7.02 4.24 -28.11
N ALA A 157 -6.68 2.97 -28.16
CA ALA A 157 -7.67 1.89 -28.19
C ALA A 157 -7.35 0.84 -27.12
N HIS A 158 -8.34 0.48 -26.30
CA HIS A 158 -8.23 -0.61 -25.33
C HIS A 158 -8.83 -1.90 -25.92
N VAL A 159 -8.01 -2.94 -26.08
CA VAL A 159 -8.45 -4.28 -26.46
C VAL A 159 -8.97 -5.00 -25.23
N ARG A 160 -10.27 -4.87 -24.95
CA ARG A 160 -10.92 -5.54 -23.82
C ARG A 160 -10.97 -7.04 -24.06
N HIS A 161 -10.27 -7.81 -23.23
CA HIS A 161 -10.55 -9.24 -23.10
C HIS A 161 -11.85 -9.45 -22.31
N ALA A 162 -12.54 -10.58 -22.53
CA ALA A 162 -13.72 -10.91 -21.73
C ALA A 162 -13.32 -10.92 -20.24
N PRO A 163 -14.14 -10.35 -19.33
CA PRO A 163 -13.82 -10.36 -17.91
C PRO A 163 -13.56 -11.81 -17.49
N GLN A 164 -12.36 -12.06 -16.96
CA GLN A 164 -12.12 -13.33 -16.29
C GLN A 164 -12.99 -13.31 -15.02
N PRO A 165 -13.65 -14.43 -14.68
CA PRO A 165 -14.35 -14.50 -13.40
C PRO A 165 -13.31 -14.21 -12.31
N GLU A 166 -13.57 -13.19 -11.50
CA GLU A 166 -12.73 -12.88 -10.36
C GLU A 166 -12.64 -14.13 -9.49
N PRO A 167 -11.42 -14.55 -9.09
CA PRO A 167 -11.28 -15.67 -8.17
C PRO A 167 -12.04 -15.32 -6.90
N THR A 168 -13.05 -16.13 -6.56
CA THR A 168 -13.85 -15.92 -5.35
C THR A 168 -12.95 -16.25 -4.17
N GLU A 169 -12.52 -15.22 -3.43
CA GLU A 169 -11.75 -15.44 -2.22
C GLU A 169 -12.61 -16.18 -1.18
N PRO A 170 -12.07 -17.18 -0.48
CA PRO A 170 -12.82 -17.87 0.55
C PRO A 170 -13.13 -16.93 1.73
N PRO A 171 -14.27 -17.11 2.42
CA PRO A 171 -14.55 -16.33 3.62
C PRO A 171 -13.50 -16.54 4.70
N VAL A 172 -13.40 -15.56 5.59
CA VAL A 172 -12.55 -15.63 6.78
C VAL A 172 -13.24 -16.52 7.81
N ARG A 173 -12.54 -17.51 8.34
CA ARG A 173 -13.06 -18.32 9.45
C ARG A 173 -12.37 -17.93 10.74
N LEU A 174 -13.15 -17.56 11.74
CA LEU A 174 -12.67 -17.27 13.09
C LEU A 174 -12.87 -18.53 13.94
N LEU A 175 -11.80 -19.03 14.55
CA LEU A 175 -11.80 -20.35 15.16
C LEU A 175 -11.79 -20.29 16.69
N GLY A 176 -12.57 -21.16 17.31
CA GLY A 176 -12.61 -21.32 18.77
C GLY A 176 -13.02 -20.04 19.48
N CYS A 177 -14.06 -19.38 18.98
CA CYS A 177 -14.63 -18.16 19.50
C CYS A 177 -15.50 -18.43 20.73
N SER A 178 -15.31 -17.62 21.77
CA SER A 178 -16.17 -17.55 22.94
C SER A 178 -17.13 -16.37 22.75
N PRO A 179 -18.41 -16.60 22.38
CA PRO A 179 -19.38 -15.54 22.17
C PRO A 179 -19.81 -14.88 23.49
N SER A 180 -20.18 -13.61 23.40
CA SER A 180 -20.66 -12.77 24.50
C SER A 180 -21.70 -11.75 24.00
N GLY A 181 -22.34 -11.03 24.93
CA GLY A 181 -23.20 -9.89 24.60
C GLY A 181 -24.36 -10.23 23.66
N ALA A 182 -24.67 -9.30 22.75
CA ALA A 182 -25.73 -9.47 21.76
C ALA A 182 -25.54 -10.70 20.86
N LEU A 183 -24.29 -11.03 20.49
CA LEU A 183 -24.01 -12.22 19.67
C LEU A 183 -24.43 -13.51 20.38
N GLN A 184 -24.10 -13.66 21.67
CA GLN A 184 -24.52 -14.84 22.43
C GLN A 184 -26.05 -14.97 22.53
N VAL A 185 -26.77 -13.85 22.63
CA VAL A 185 -28.24 -13.82 22.65
C VAL A 185 -28.80 -14.25 21.29
N ALA A 186 -28.29 -13.71 20.19
CA ALA A 186 -28.70 -14.06 18.83
C ALA A 186 -28.49 -15.56 18.54
N LEU A 187 -27.34 -16.10 18.92
CA LEU A 187 -27.02 -17.53 18.77
C LEU A 187 -27.97 -18.43 19.57
N ASN A 188 -28.33 -18.04 20.80
CA ASN A 188 -29.27 -18.79 21.63
C ASN A 188 -30.72 -18.70 21.12
N ALA A 189 -31.08 -17.60 20.46
CA ALA A 189 -32.36 -17.43 19.80
C ALA A 189 -32.46 -18.21 18.46
N GLY A 190 -31.32 -18.65 17.93
CA GLY A 190 -31.26 -19.36 16.64
C GLY A 190 -31.37 -18.42 15.45
N GLU A 191 -30.92 -17.17 15.59
CA GLU A 191 -30.92 -16.19 14.50
C GLU A 191 -29.96 -16.64 13.38
N GLU A 192 -30.38 -16.45 12.13
CA GLU A 192 -29.56 -16.73 10.94
C GLU A 192 -28.69 -15.54 10.56
N VAL A 193 -29.12 -14.31 10.88
CA VAL A 193 -28.40 -13.07 10.62
C VAL A 193 -27.71 -12.63 11.90
N LEU A 194 -26.38 -12.74 11.94
CA LEU A 194 -25.59 -12.42 13.14
C LEU A 194 -25.11 -10.96 13.17
N GLY A 195 -25.14 -10.28 12.02
CA GLY A 195 -24.81 -8.86 11.88
C GLY A 195 -23.36 -8.61 11.43
N HIS A 196 -22.93 -7.36 11.59
CA HIS A 196 -21.67 -6.82 11.12
C HIS A 196 -20.63 -6.79 12.23
N ALA A 197 -19.40 -7.19 11.94
CA ALA A 197 -18.34 -7.28 12.92
C ALA A 197 -17.02 -6.66 12.45
N LYS A 198 -16.33 -6.03 13.41
CA LYS A 198 -14.95 -5.59 13.28
C LYS A 198 -14.04 -6.56 14.02
N VAL A 199 -13.08 -7.13 13.31
CA VAL A 199 -12.10 -8.06 13.87
C VAL A 199 -10.82 -7.30 14.19
N LEU A 200 -10.37 -7.36 15.43
CA LEU A 200 -9.11 -6.76 15.86
C LEU A 200 -8.10 -7.83 16.25
N ARG A 201 -6.83 -7.65 15.88
CA ARG A 201 -5.71 -8.47 16.35
C ARG A 201 -5.34 -8.08 17.78
N LEU A 202 -5.17 -9.07 18.65
CA LEU A 202 -4.71 -8.92 20.03
C LEU A 202 -3.25 -9.35 20.20
N ASP A 203 -2.59 -8.77 21.21
CA ASP A 203 -1.35 -9.28 21.78
C ASP A 203 -1.60 -10.32 22.89
N ALA A 204 -0.53 -10.94 23.40
CA ALA A 204 -0.59 -11.94 24.46
C ALA A 204 -1.15 -11.43 25.79
N HIS A 205 -1.27 -10.11 25.96
CA HIS A 205 -1.84 -9.44 27.13
C HIS A 205 -3.29 -9.01 26.90
N GLY A 206 -3.87 -9.33 25.73
CA GLY A 206 -5.23 -8.96 25.36
C GLY A 206 -5.38 -7.50 24.94
N ARG A 207 -4.29 -6.79 24.62
CA ARG A 207 -4.34 -5.44 24.08
C ARG A 207 -4.49 -5.49 22.57
N THR A 208 -5.26 -4.58 22.00
CA THR A 208 -5.37 -4.42 20.56
C THR A 208 -4.01 -4.02 19.98
N VAL A 209 -3.59 -4.76 18.95
CA VAL A 209 -2.44 -4.42 18.12
C VAL A 209 -2.91 -3.58 16.94
N GLN A 210 -3.91 -4.05 16.19
CA GLN A 210 -4.39 -3.38 14.98
C GLN A 210 -5.73 -3.97 14.52
N PRO A 211 -6.58 -3.21 13.79
CA PRO A 211 -7.68 -3.80 13.02
C PRO A 211 -7.18 -4.86 12.03
N ALA A 212 -7.96 -5.91 11.85
CA ALA A 212 -7.65 -7.01 10.95
C ALA A 212 -8.54 -7.00 9.72
N VAL A 213 -9.85 -7.12 9.91
CA VAL A 213 -10.83 -7.13 8.81
C VAL A 213 -12.21 -6.77 9.35
N GLU A 214 -13.06 -6.23 8.48
CA GLU A 214 -14.46 -5.93 8.74
C GLU A 214 -15.34 -6.69 7.75
N GLY A 215 -16.48 -7.18 8.22
CA GLY A 215 -17.34 -8.03 7.41
C GLY A 215 -18.65 -8.44 8.06
N GLU A 216 -19.44 -9.17 7.28
CA GLU A 216 -20.71 -9.74 7.70
C GLU A 216 -20.51 -11.15 8.24
N LEU A 217 -21.09 -11.43 9.41
CA LEU A 217 -21.12 -12.77 9.97
C LEU A 217 -22.25 -13.59 9.32
N THR A 218 -21.88 -14.54 8.47
CA THR A 218 -22.82 -15.28 7.61
C THR A 218 -23.13 -16.70 8.11
N ALA A 219 -22.27 -17.28 8.94
CA ALA A 219 -22.49 -18.62 9.48
C ALA A 219 -21.72 -18.88 10.78
N TRP A 220 -22.14 -19.92 11.51
CA TRP A 220 -21.42 -20.43 12.67
C TRP A 220 -21.59 -21.95 12.82
N ILE A 221 -20.61 -22.60 13.45
CA ILE A 221 -20.68 -24.02 13.82
C ILE A 221 -20.06 -24.24 15.21
N PRO A 222 -20.42 -25.31 15.95
CA PRO A 222 -19.67 -25.70 17.14
C PRO A 222 -18.20 -25.95 16.83
N SER A 223 -17.29 -25.39 17.64
CA SER A 223 -15.86 -25.50 17.40
C SER A 223 -15.32 -26.86 17.85
N ALA A 224 -14.41 -27.44 17.06
CA ALA A 224 -13.64 -28.62 17.48
C ALA A 224 -12.63 -28.29 18.61
N ARG A 225 -12.38 -27.00 18.90
CA ARG A 225 -11.35 -26.55 19.85
C ARG A 225 -11.80 -26.58 21.32
N GLY A 226 -13.07 -26.82 21.61
CA GLY A 226 -13.56 -26.98 22.98
C GLY A 226 -15.08 -26.88 23.12
N THR A 227 -15.60 -27.40 24.23
CA THR A 227 -17.03 -27.32 24.56
C THR A 227 -17.45 -25.87 24.82
N GLY A 228 -18.56 -25.43 24.22
CA GLY A 228 -19.08 -24.07 24.39
C GLY A 228 -18.42 -23.02 23.50
N LEU A 229 -17.46 -23.41 22.66
CA LEU A 229 -16.89 -22.54 21.64
C LEU A 229 -17.58 -22.75 20.29
N ILE A 230 -17.50 -21.74 19.44
CA ILE A 230 -17.99 -21.77 18.05
C ILE A 230 -16.89 -21.35 17.08
N ASP A 231 -16.97 -21.78 15.84
CA ASP A 231 -16.25 -21.17 14.74
C ASP A 231 -17.24 -20.28 13.96
N LEU A 232 -16.84 -19.06 13.62
CA LEU A 232 -17.64 -18.09 12.88
C LEU A 232 -17.11 -17.96 11.45
N THR A 233 -18.00 -17.74 10.48
CA THR A 233 -17.66 -17.39 9.10
C THR A 233 -17.98 -15.92 8.87
N LEU A 234 -17.00 -15.19 8.35
CA LEU A 234 -17.09 -13.77 8.04
C LEU A 234 -16.81 -13.54 6.55
N GLU A 235 -17.74 -12.88 5.87
CA GLU A 235 -17.56 -12.39 4.51
C GLU A 235 -17.00 -10.95 4.58
N PRO A 236 -15.73 -10.73 4.21
CA PRO A 236 -15.11 -9.43 4.36
C PRO A 236 -15.56 -8.45 3.28
N TRP A 237 -15.78 -7.19 3.66
CA TRP A 237 -15.88 -6.07 2.72
C TRP A 237 -14.68 -5.14 2.78
N SER A 238 -13.92 -5.15 3.88
CA SER A 238 -12.66 -4.44 3.97
C SER A 238 -11.54 -5.25 3.33
N GLU A 239 -10.46 -4.57 2.97
CA GLU A 239 -9.23 -5.25 2.56
C GLU A 239 -8.72 -6.17 3.66
N ARG A 240 -8.17 -7.31 3.24
CA ARG A 240 -7.49 -8.25 4.14
C ARG A 240 -6.08 -7.74 4.42
N PRO A 241 -5.50 -8.05 5.59
CA PRO A 241 -4.08 -7.83 5.81
C PRO A 241 -3.27 -8.64 4.79
N PRO A 242 -2.19 -8.07 4.22
CA PRO A 242 -1.35 -8.78 3.25
C PRO A 242 -0.73 -10.01 3.87
N THR A 243 -0.28 -10.98 3.07
CA THR A 243 0.34 -12.22 3.55
C THR A 243 1.54 -11.93 4.46
N GLY A 244 2.30 -10.87 4.16
CA GLY A 244 3.43 -10.40 4.98
C GLY A 244 3.05 -9.94 6.40
N ALA A 245 1.78 -9.59 6.65
CA ALA A 245 1.31 -9.14 7.97
C ALA A 245 1.36 -10.24 9.03
N ALA A 246 1.26 -11.52 8.63
CA ALA A 246 1.29 -12.65 9.56
C ALA A 246 2.59 -12.67 10.38
N GLU A 247 3.74 -12.49 9.73
CA GLU A 247 5.04 -12.45 10.43
C GLU A 247 5.16 -11.22 11.33
N VAL A 248 4.69 -10.05 10.86
CA VAL A 248 4.67 -8.82 11.67
C VAL A 248 3.87 -9.04 12.94
N TRP A 249 2.63 -9.50 12.85
CA TRP A 249 1.79 -9.71 14.04
C TRP A 249 2.31 -10.81 14.98
N ASP A 250 3.08 -11.76 14.48
CA ASP A 250 3.77 -12.74 15.34
C ASP A 250 4.95 -12.09 16.08
N LEU A 251 5.66 -11.14 15.47
CA LEU A 251 6.70 -10.35 16.14
C LEU A 251 6.12 -9.42 17.20
N TRP A 252 4.92 -8.89 16.97
CA TRP A 252 4.17 -8.03 17.89
C TRP A 252 3.33 -8.81 18.92
N TRP A 253 3.33 -10.15 18.87
CA TRP A 253 2.52 -10.98 19.74
C TRP A 253 2.78 -10.73 21.24
N LYS A 254 4.02 -10.44 21.63
CA LYS A 254 4.36 -10.13 23.03
C LYS A 254 4.10 -8.65 23.39
N GLY A 255 3.40 -7.92 22.54
CA GLY A 255 3.28 -6.47 22.56
C GLY A 255 4.39 -5.80 21.75
N ARG A 256 4.52 -4.48 21.92
CA ARG A 256 5.51 -3.67 21.20
C ARG A 256 6.93 -4.28 21.30
N PRO A 257 7.65 -4.42 20.18
CA PRO A 257 9.03 -4.87 20.15
C PRO A 257 9.92 -4.15 21.16
N SER A 258 10.86 -4.88 21.76
CA SER A 258 11.86 -4.34 22.70
C SER A 258 13.29 -4.44 22.17
N VAL A 259 13.48 -5.08 21.01
CA VAL A 259 14.77 -5.24 20.34
C VAL A 259 14.65 -4.61 18.96
N PRO A 260 15.63 -3.80 18.51
CA PRO A 260 15.58 -3.16 17.20
C PRO A 260 15.74 -4.17 16.06
N ASN A 261 15.46 -3.72 14.84
CA ASN A 261 15.68 -4.42 13.58
C ASN A 261 14.86 -5.71 13.39
N LEU A 262 13.79 -5.92 14.17
CA LEU A 262 12.94 -7.10 13.96
C LEU A 262 12.22 -7.04 12.61
N TRP A 263 11.91 -5.84 12.10
CA TRP A 263 11.34 -5.60 10.76
C TRP A 263 12.26 -6.06 9.62
N ALA A 264 13.57 -6.20 9.86
CA ALA A 264 14.54 -6.52 8.81
C ALA A 264 14.32 -7.88 8.16
N ARG A 265 13.72 -8.83 8.89
CA ARG A 265 13.40 -10.17 8.38
C ARG A 265 12.18 -10.18 7.46
N CYS A 266 11.31 -9.17 7.57
CA CYS A 266 10.11 -9.06 6.77
C CYS A 266 10.47 -8.63 5.33
N GLY A 267 9.73 -9.16 4.35
CA GLY A 267 9.77 -8.68 2.97
C GLY A 267 9.21 -7.25 2.82
N PRO A 268 9.28 -6.65 1.62
CA PRO A 268 8.85 -5.27 1.37
C PRO A 268 7.43 -4.96 1.87
N GLU A 269 6.46 -5.82 1.54
CA GLU A 269 5.05 -5.68 1.95
C GLU A 269 4.90 -5.81 3.47
N GLY A 270 5.68 -6.70 4.09
CA GLY A 270 5.72 -6.84 5.55
C GLY A 270 6.33 -5.61 6.25
N ARG A 271 7.30 -4.92 5.64
CA ARG A 271 7.87 -3.68 6.19
C ARG A 271 6.90 -2.51 6.08
N GLU A 272 6.15 -2.42 4.99
CA GLU A 272 5.05 -1.47 4.87
C GLU A 272 3.98 -1.70 5.94
N PHE A 273 3.57 -2.96 6.11
CA PHE A 273 2.64 -3.32 7.18
C PHE A 273 3.22 -3.06 8.58
N TRP A 274 4.53 -3.27 8.79
CA TRP A 274 5.21 -2.92 10.04
C TRP A 274 5.08 -1.42 10.37
N LEU A 275 5.19 -0.54 9.38
CA LEU A 275 5.05 0.90 9.57
C LEU A 275 3.64 1.27 10.00
N SER A 276 2.61 0.66 9.41
CA SER A 276 1.21 0.88 9.84
C SER A 276 0.99 0.35 11.26
N THR A 277 1.48 -0.86 11.58
CA THR A 277 1.41 -1.40 12.95
C THR A 277 2.12 -0.48 13.95
N ALA A 278 3.30 0.06 13.61
CA ALA A 278 4.04 0.97 14.47
C ALA A 278 3.31 2.31 14.69
N LEU A 279 2.61 2.83 13.68
CA LEU A 279 1.81 4.05 13.78
C LEU A 279 0.63 3.87 14.74
N GLU A 280 -0.08 2.75 14.64
CA GLU A 280 -1.23 2.39 15.49
C GLU A 280 -0.80 2.18 16.96
N ASN A 281 0.39 1.62 17.16
CA ASN A 281 0.94 1.34 18.49
C ASN A 281 1.90 2.41 19.00
N ARG A 282 1.82 3.64 18.46
CA ARG A 282 2.68 4.73 18.89
C ARG A 282 2.41 5.12 20.34
N LEU A 283 3.42 5.66 21.02
CA LEU A 283 3.26 6.16 22.39
C LEU A 283 2.58 7.53 22.35
N HIS A 284 1.25 7.52 22.36
CA HIS A 284 0.45 8.74 22.47
C HIS A 284 0.85 9.56 23.71
N GLY A 285 1.00 10.87 23.51
CA GLY A 285 1.32 11.79 24.61
C GLY A 285 2.78 11.73 25.09
N ARG A 286 3.65 10.92 24.47
CA ARG A 286 5.09 11.05 24.69
C ARG A 286 5.54 12.45 24.21
N PRO A 287 6.19 13.26 25.06
CA PRO A 287 6.76 14.53 24.62
C PRO A 287 7.95 14.27 23.70
N ASP A 288 8.19 15.20 22.79
CA ASP A 288 9.39 15.16 21.96
C ASP A 288 10.65 15.29 22.82
N ASP A 289 11.71 14.62 22.39
CA ASP A 289 13.04 14.93 22.91
C ASP A 289 13.44 16.35 22.44
N PRO A 290 14.23 17.09 23.24
CA PRO A 290 14.49 18.50 22.98
C PRO A 290 15.30 18.73 21.70
N SER A 291 15.12 19.92 21.11
CA SER A 291 15.92 20.36 19.97
C SER A 291 17.43 20.23 20.24
N GLY A 292 18.17 19.78 19.23
CA GLY A 292 19.58 19.44 19.31
C GLY A 292 19.87 18.01 19.78
N ALA A 293 18.83 17.18 19.97
CA ALA A 293 18.99 15.75 20.22
C ALA A 293 19.80 15.05 19.11
N VAL A 294 20.43 13.93 19.48
CA VAL A 294 21.21 13.10 18.56
C VAL A 294 20.58 11.72 18.50
N TYR A 295 20.15 11.32 17.32
CA TYR A 295 19.58 10.00 17.05
C TYR A 295 20.57 9.14 16.29
N HIS A 296 20.57 7.84 16.59
CA HIS A 296 21.45 6.86 15.95
C HIS A 296 20.61 5.92 15.11
N LEU A 297 20.79 5.99 13.79
CA LEU A 297 20.10 5.16 12.82
C LEU A 297 21.03 4.01 12.39
N ASP A 298 20.54 2.78 12.56
CA ASP A 298 21.23 1.56 12.17
C ASP A 298 20.92 1.20 10.72
N GLY A 299 21.89 1.43 9.83
CA GLY A 299 21.71 1.26 8.38
C GLY A 299 21.87 -0.17 7.86
N ARG A 300 22.30 -1.14 8.70
CA ARG A 300 22.71 -2.49 8.28
C ARG A 300 21.63 -3.32 7.58
N HIS A 301 20.37 -2.89 7.68
CA HIS A 301 19.21 -3.60 7.14
C HIS A 301 18.39 -2.77 6.15
N ILE A 302 18.85 -1.56 5.80
CA ILE A 302 18.13 -0.68 4.86
C ILE A 302 18.43 -1.12 3.43
N THR A 303 17.58 -2.00 2.90
CA THR A 303 17.68 -2.54 1.53
C THR A 303 16.63 -1.95 0.58
N ASP A 304 15.67 -1.20 1.10
CA ASP A 304 14.58 -0.57 0.36
C ASP A 304 14.09 0.66 1.14
N GLU A 305 13.23 1.45 0.50
CA GLU A 305 12.70 2.69 1.06
C GLU A 305 11.89 2.44 2.35
N ARG A 306 11.07 1.38 2.39
CA ARG A 306 10.31 1.00 3.59
C ARG A 306 11.22 0.66 4.76
N GLY A 307 12.35 -0.01 4.52
CA GLY A 307 13.39 -0.29 5.51
C GLY A 307 14.02 0.99 6.09
N PHE A 308 14.21 2.03 5.30
CA PHE A 308 14.69 3.33 5.80
C PHE A 308 13.70 3.96 6.79
N PHE A 309 12.40 3.94 6.48
CA PHE A 309 11.39 4.47 7.38
C PHE A 309 11.27 3.65 8.67
N CYS A 310 11.38 2.32 8.60
CA CYS A 310 11.43 1.46 9.78
C CYS A 310 12.62 1.81 10.68
N ALA A 311 13.82 1.92 10.10
CA ALA A 311 15.03 2.27 10.84
C ALA A 311 14.95 3.67 11.47
N SER A 312 14.37 4.63 10.76
CA SER A 312 14.16 6.00 11.25
C SER A 312 13.18 6.02 12.44
N GLY A 313 12.09 5.28 12.32
CA GLY A 313 11.12 5.08 13.41
C GLY A 313 11.75 4.50 14.67
N GLU A 314 12.62 3.51 14.52
CA GLU A 314 13.34 2.92 15.65
C GLU A 314 14.42 3.83 16.24
N ALA A 315 15.11 4.61 15.39
CA ALA A 315 16.12 5.57 15.84
C ALA A 315 15.54 6.64 16.75
N VAL A 316 14.37 7.19 16.41
CA VAL A 316 13.71 8.27 17.17
C VAL A 316 12.87 7.73 18.32
N ASN A 317 12.05 6.73 18.04
CA ASN A 317 11.01 6.29 18.96
C ASN A 317 11.30 4.96 19.67
N GLY A 318 12.47 4.36 19.44
CA GLY A 318 12.85 3.05 19.97
C GLY A 318 12.21 1.89 19.20
N PRO A 319 12.55 0.63 19.53
CA PRO A 319 12.09 -0.55 18.78
C PRO A 319 10.59 -0.58 18.45
N GLY A 320 10.26 -0.94 17.21
CA GLY A 320 8.88 -0.85 16.68
C GLY A 320 8.30 0.58 16.69
N GLY A 321 9.14 1.61 16.64
CA GLY A 321 8.74 3.01 16.62
C GLY A 321 8.34 3.48 15.23
N TYR A 322 7.47 4.48 15.17
CA TYR A 322 7.04 5.13 13.93
C TYR A 322 7.66 6.52 13.81
N PHE A 323 8.13 6.88 12.62
CA PHE A 323 8.57 8.24 12.29
C PHE A 323 8.42 8.50 10.78
N GLY A 324 7.20 8.29 10.27
CA GLY A 324 6.84 8.41 8.86
C GLY A 324 6.83 7.06 8.13
N CYS A 325 6.05 6.97 7.05
CA CYS A 325 5.99 5.82 6.13
C CYS A 325 6.23 6.20 4.65
N GLY A 326 6.58 7.46 4.42
CA GLY A 326 6.76 8.12 3.13
C GLY A 326 7.28 9.54 3.37
N LEU A 327 7.67 10.29 2.34
CA LEU A 327 8.21 11.64 2.51
C LEU A 327 7.23 12.61 3.17
N ASP A 328 5.95 12.56 2.82
CA ASP A 328 4.95 13.47 3.41
C ASP A 328 4.74 13.17 4.90
N ALA A 329 4.59 11.89 5.25
CA ALA A 329 4.46 11.48 6.64
C ALA A 329 5.74 11.76 7.45
N LEU A 330 6.92 11.57 6.85
CA LEU A 330 8.19 11.95 7.45
C LEU A 330 8.29 13.48 7.62
N ASN A 331 7.85 14.26 6.64
CA ASN A 331 7.81 15.72 6.72
C ASN A 331 6.95 16.20 7.89
N ASP A 332 5.81 15.55 8.13
CA ASP A 332 4.96 15.84 9.28
C ASP A 332 5.62 15.45 10.60
N CYS A 333 6.32 14.31 10.65
CA CYS A 333 7.11 13.90 11.81
C CYS A 333 8.24 14.91 12.13
N LEU A 334 8.89 15.43 11.08
CA LEU A 334 9.97 16.42 11.18
C LEU A 334 9.50 17.81 11.62
N ARG A 335 8.20 18.04 11.79
CA ARG A 335 7.64 19.28 12.35
C ARG A 335 7.41 19.21 13.86
N GLY A 336 7.79 18.10 14.51
CA GLY A 336 7.57 17.85 15.93
C GLY A 336 6.22 17.20 16.24
N ARG A 337 6.03 16.83 17.51
CA ARG A 337 4.95 16.04 18.13
C ARG A 337 4.97 14.55 17.81
N TRP A 338 6.07 14.07 17.26
CA TRP A 338 6.26 12.69 16.83
C TRP A 338 7.50 12.04 17.45
N GLY A 339 8.04 12.61 18.54
CA GLY A 339 9.16 12.07 19.31
C GLY A 339 10.43 12.92 19.26
N ALA A 340 10.53 13.87 18.33
CA ALA A 340 11.71 14.70 18.11
C ALA A 340 11.35 16.15 17.75
N GLU A 341 11.88 17.11 18.51
CA GLU A 341 11.75 18.54 18.19
C GLU A 341 12.89 18.97 17.24
N PRO A 342 12.60 19.49 16.03
CA PRO A 342 13.61 19.98 15.10
C PRO A 342 14.23 21.32 15.57
N PRO A 343 15.48 21.65 15.17
CA PRO A 343 16.44 20.81 14.47
C PRO A 343 17.08 19.75 15.38
N PHE A 344 17.58 18.66 14.80
CA PHE A 344 18.32 17.60 15.50
C PHE A 344 19.37 16.96 14.58
N THR A 345 20.24 16.11 15.14
CA THR A 345 21.28 15.37 14.40
C THR A 345 20.89 13.91 14.24
N LEU A 346 21.05 13.36 13.04
CA LEU A 346 20.88 11.94 12.74
C LEU A 346 22.23 11.33 12.38
N VAL A 347 22.78 10.48 13.24
CA VAL A 347 24.00 9.73 12.96
C VAL A 347 23.62 8.41 12.28
N TRP A 348 23.90 8.29 11.00
CA TRP A 348 23.57 7.13 10.17
C TRP A 348 24.78 6.20 10.06
N HIS A 349 24.71 5.05 10.76
CA HIS A 349 25.74 4.01 10.74
C HIS A 349 25.50 3.05 9.58
N ASP A 350 26.58 2.53 8.97
CA ASP A 350 26.49 1.49 7.93
C ASP A 350 25.64 1.88 6.71
N ALA A 351 25.72 3.15 6.29
CA ALA A 351 24.89 3.72 5.22
C ALA A 351 25.19 3.17 3.81
N ASP A 352 26.30 2.46 3.62
CA ASP A 352 26.73 1.97 2.30
C ASP A 352 25.75 0.96 1.68
N LEU A 353 25.06 0.17 2.51
CA LEU A 353 24.02 -0.75 2.03
C LEU A 353 22.86 0.04 1.43
N ALA A 354 22.35 1.03 2.17
CA ALA A 354 21.27 1.91 1.71
C ALA A 354 21.69 2.65 0.43
N ARG A 355 22.92 3.18 0.37
CA ARG A 355 23.45 3.83 -0.83
C ARG A 355 23.48 2.91 -2.05
N THR A 356 23.72 1.62 -1.85
CA THR A 356 23.77 0.64 -2.93
C THR A 356 22.38 0.20 -3.39
N CYS A 357 21.41 0.10 -2.47
CA CYS A 357 20.11 -0.50 -2.76
C CYS A 357 19.02 0.53 -3.10
N LEU A 358 19.07 1.73 -2.52
CA LEU A 358 18.02 2.73 -2.69
C LEU A 358 18.03 3.33 -4.11
N GLY A 359 16.85 3.40 -4.71
CA GLY A 359 16.67 3.83 -6.10
C GLY A 359 17.06 2.78 -7.15
N VAL A 360 17.33 1.52 -6.76
CA VAL A 360 17.82 0.46 -7.65
C VAL A 360 16.80 -0.69 -7.78
N THR A 361 15.70 -0.44 -8.50
CA THR A 361 14.82 -1.50 -9.02
C THR A 361 14.16 -1.01 -10.31
N PRO A 362 13.86 -1.87 -11.31
CA PRO A 362 13.03 -1.47 -12.44
C PRO A 362 11.62 -1.19 -11.90
N HIS A 363 11.21 0.08 -11.93
CA HIS A 363 9.91 0.48 -11.40
C HIS A 363 8.84 0.45 -12.46
N ALA A 364 7.67 0.04 -11.99
CA ALA A 364 6.47 -0.12 -12.75
C ALA A 364 5.47 1.03 -12.39
N GLY A 365 5.75 1.78 -11.30
CA GLY A 365 5.12 3.03 -10.87
C GLY A 365 6.14 4.13 -10.45
N TYR A 366 5.89 4.85 -9.35
CA TYR A 366 6.79 5.91 -8.85
C TYR A 366 8.22 5.39 -8.62
N ARG A 367 9.21 6.17 -9.06
CA ARG A 367 10.62 5.92 -8.81
C ARG A 367 10.90 6.05 -7.29
N PRO A 368 11.46 5.04 -6.61
CA PRO A 368 11.83 5.17 -5.21
C PRO A 368 12.96 6.14 -5.05
N LEU A 369 12.99 6.69 -3.86
CA LEU A 369 14.01 7.65 -3.47
C LEU A 369 15.38 7.01 -3.52
N THR A 370 16.29 7.70 -4.17
CA THR A 370 17.71 7.42 -4.04
C THR A 370 18.20 7.84 -2.66
N PHE A 371 19.34 7.28 -2.27
CA PHE A 371 20.02 7.66 -1.04
C PHE A 371 20.33 9.18 -0.98
N GLU A 372 20.76 9.78 -2.10
CA GLU A 372 21.11 11.20 -2.15
C GLU A 372 19.86 12.12 -2.07
N GLU A 373 18.74 11.71 -2.66
CA GLU A 373 17.46 12.44 -2.53
C GLU A 373 16.96 12.43 -1.08
N LEU A 374 17.11 11.31 -0.35
CA LEU A 374 16.79 11.24 1.08
C LEU A 374 17.68 12.18 1.91
N LEU A 375 18.99 12.22 1.64
CA LEU A 375 19.90 13.14 2.34
C LEU A 375 19.54 14.61 2.06
N GLY A 376 19.24 14.95 0.81
CA GLY A 376 18.79 16.28 0.42
C GLY A 376 17.50 16.68 1.16
N PHE A 377 16.51 15.77 1.17
CA PHE A 377 15.25 15.98 1.87
C PHE A 377 15.45 16.24 3.37
N LEU A 378 16.23 15.42 4.06
CA LEU A 378 16.52 15.60 5.49
C LEU A 378 17.23 16.92 5.78
N ALA A 379 18.20 17.30 4.95
CA ALA A 379 18.93 18.56 5.07
C ALA A 379 18.02 19.78 4.92
N GLU A 380 17.10 19.76 3.93
CA GLU A 380 16.10 20.83 3.74
C GLU A 380 15.18 21.00 4.95
N ARG A 381 14.91 19.92 5.69
CA ARG A 381 14.10 19.92 6.93
C ARG A 381 14.93 20.14 8.20
N ARG A 382 16.17 20.65 8.07
CA ARG A 382 17.06 21.02 9.19
C ARG A 382 17.49 19.83 10.07
N VAL A 383 17.60 18.64 9.48
CA VAL A 383 18.25 17.49 10.11
C VAL A 383 19.72 17.46 9.70
N ASP A 384 20.63 17.52 10.66
CA ASP A 384 22.06 17.35 10.43
C ASP A 384 22.40 15.86 10.33
N VAL A 385 22.58 15.34 9.11
CA VAL A 385 22.91 13.92 8.89
C VAL A 385 24.42 13.71 8.91
N ARG A 386 24.89 12.81 9.78
CA ARG A 386 26.30 12.43 9.89
C ARG A 386 26.46 10.95 9.57
N LEU A 387 27.17 10.64 8.49
CA LEU A 387 27.48 9.25 8.12
C LEU A 387 28.65 8.75 8.99
N ALA A 388 28.49 7.57 9.59
CA ALA A 388 29.42 6.99 10.55
C ALA A 388 29.83 5.55 10.20
#